data_AF-A0A535GU38-F1
#
_entry.id   AF-A0A535GU38-F1
#
_cell.length_a   1.000
_cell.length_b   1.000
_cell.length_c   1.000
_cell.angle_alpha   90.00
_cell.angle_beta   90.00
_cell.angle_gamma   90.00
#
_symmetry.space_group_name_H-M   'P 1'
#
loop_
_entity.id
_entity.type
_entity.pdbx_description
1 polymer ?
#
loop_
_entity_poly.entity_id
_entity_poly.type
_entity_poly.pdbx_seq_one_letter_code
_entity_poly.pdbx_strand_id
1 'polypeptide(L)'
;MSSTRARDLRGVVGSFDAMFNRRALSLKIVQAHGDYLWTVKENEKGFYQDIEVLFQPHRKLAGTSAPPMDFRRSSTVEKGHGRLDKRSIIVSSLLADYSDWPELAQVAHRWSGKVPMPWG
;
A
#
# COMPACT_ATOMS: atom_id res chain seq x y z
N MET A 1 -3.82 38.55 -10.30
CA MET A 1 -3.31 37.24 -9.84
C MET A 1 -4.45 36.49 -9.17
N SER A 2 -5.06 35.52 -9.85
CA SER A 2 -6.06 34.65 -9.23
C SER A 2 -5.35 33.74 -8.23
N SER A 3 -5.54 33.98 -6.94
CA SER A 3 -5.13 33.06 -5.89
C SER A 3 -6.00 31.81 -6.02
N THR A 4 -5.45 30.72 -6.54
CA THR A 4 -6.10 29.42 -6.47
C THR A 4 -6.28 29.08 -5.00
N ARG A 5 -7.50 29.19 -4.50
CA ARG A 5 -7.83 28.85 -3.11
C ARG A 5 -7.48 27.38 -2.89
N ALA A 6 -6.55 27.12 -1.97
CA ALA A 6 -6.21 25.75 -1.60
C ALA A 6 -7.49 25.05 -1.10
N ARG A 7 -7.79 23.89 -1.68
CA ARG A 7 -8.98 23.10 -1.34
C ARG A 7 -8.66 22.29 -0.08
N ASP A 8 -9.56 22.35 0.90
CA ASP A 8 -9.54 21.44 2.05
C ASP A 8 -9.92 20.02 1.58
N LEU A 9 -9.07 19.05 1.90
CA LEU A 9 -9.16 17.65 1.48
C LEU A 9 -9.54 16.71 2.63
N ARG A 10 -10.03 17.22 3.77
CA ARG A 10 -10.50 16.37 4.87
C ARG A 10 -11.46 15.28 4.39
N GLY A 11 -11.15 14.04 4.75
CA GLY A 11 -11.94 12.86 4.38
C GLY A 11 -11.73 12.39 2.93
N VAL A 12 -10.75 12.92 2.22
CA VAL A 12 -10.42 12.54 0.84
C VAL A 12 -9.09 11.78 0.81
N VAL A 13 -9.09 10.62 0.16
CA VAL A 13 -7.88 9.87 -0.19
C VAL A 13 -7.58 10.07 -1.68
N GLY A 14 -6.47 10.72 -1.99
CA GLY A 14 -5.98 10.83 -3.37
C GLY A 14 -5.20 9.58 -3.78
N SER A 15 -5.67 8.87 -4.80
CA SER A 15 -4.93 7.76 -5.41
C SER A 15 -4.23 8.23 -6.67
N PHE A 16 -2.94 7.94 -6.81
CA PHE A 16 -2.15 8.41 -7.94
C PHE A 16 -1.27 7.29 -8.49
N ASP A 17 -1.11 7.29 -9.80
CA ASP A 17 -0.14 6.44 -10.48
C ASP A 17 0.98 7.28 -11.08
N ALA A 18 2.22 6.78 -10.96
CA ALA A 18 3.41 7.23 -11.69
C ALA A 18 3.57 8.76 -11.85
N MET A 19 3.79 9.47 -10.74
CA MET A 19 4.16 10.89 -10.76
C MET A 19 5.65 11.10 -10.44
N PHE A 20 6.27 12.08 -11.10
CA PHE A 20 7.51 12.68 -10.60
C PHE A 20 7.19 13.50 -9.33
N ASN A 21 8.08 13.45 -8.34
CA ASN A 21 7.99 14.23 -7.09
C ASN A 21 6.85 13.83 -6.12
N ARG A 22 6.65 12.52 -5.92
CA ARG A 22 5.65 11.94 -4.99
C ARG A 22 5.76 12.47 -3.55
N ARG A 23 6.97 12.63 -3.03
CA ARG A 23 7.21 13.12 -1.66
C ARG A 23 6.68 14.54 -1.46
N ALA A 24 6.98 15.47 -2.37
CA ALA A 24 6.48 16.84 -2.25
C ALA A 24 4.96 16.92 -2.40
N LEU A 25 4.36 16.08 -3.26
CA LEU A 25 2.90 16.03 -3.39
C LEU A 25 2.23 15.43 -2.16
N SER A 26 2.83 14.41 -1.53
CA SER A 26 2.36 13.83 -0.27
C SER A 26 2.24 14.91 0.81
N LEU A 27 3.28 15.73 0.99
CA LEU A 27 3.26 16.85 1.92
C LEU A 27 2.15 17.87 1.61
N LYS A 28 1.96 18.23 0.34
CA LYS A 28 0.91 19.17 -0.06
C LYS A 28 -0.50 18.63 0.24
N ILE A 29 -0.72 17.34 0.05
CA ILE A 29 -2.01 16.68 0.33
C ILE A 29 -2.28 16.69 1.83
N VAL A 30 -1.30 16.31 2.64
CA VAL A 30 -1.46 16.28 4.11
C VAL A 30 -1.60 17.68 4.69
N GLN A 31 -0.86 18.67 4.18
CA GLN A 31 -1.05 20.09 4.54
C GLN A 31 -2.46 20.61 4.20
N ALA A 32 -3.10 20.02 3.20
CA ALA A 32 -4.50 20.27 2.86
C ALA A 32 -5.48 19.36 3.62
N HIS A 33 -5.01 18.64 4.65
CA HIS A 33 -5.76 17.70 5.48
C HIS A 33 -6.34 16.46 4.77
N GLY A 34 -5.79 16.11 3.61
CA GLY A 34 -6.13 14.87 2.91
C GLY A 34 -5.15 13.75 3.17
N ASP A 35 -5.50 12.57 2.67
CA ASP A 35 -4.66 11.38 2.66
C ASP A 35 -4.24 11.03 1.22
N TYR A 36 -3.20 10.19 1.09
CA TYR A 36 -2.71 9.76 -0.22
C TYR A 36 -2.54 8.24 -0.29
N LEU A 37 -2.60 7.70 -1.50
CA LEU A 37 -2.27 6.32 -1.82
C LEU A 37 -1.39 6.29 -3.08
N TRP A 38 -0.16 5.80 -2.92
CA TRP A 38 0.80 5.65 -4.00
C TRP A 38 0.96 4.20 -4.42
N THR A 39 1.05 3.98 -5.73
CA THR A 39 1.65 2.74 -6.25
C THR A 39 3.16 2.89 -6.25
N VAL A 40 3.86 2.07 -5.46
CA VAL A 40 5.33 2.01 -5.44
C VAL A 40 5.81 1.01 -6.50
N LYS A 41 6.87 1.37 -7.22
CA LYS A 41 7.53 0.53 -8.23
C LYS A 41 9.03 0.51 -7.94
N GLU A 42 9.76 -0.37 -8.61
CA GLU A 42 11.20 -0.60 -8.43
C GLU A 42 12.08 0.65 -8.65
N ASN A 43 11.54 1.69 -9.29
CA ASN A 43 12.25 2.97 -9.50
C ASN A 43 12.61 3.70 -8.19
N GLU A 44 11.98 3.37 -7.06
CA GLU A 44 12.33 3.85 -5.73
C GLU A 44 13.07 2.79 -4.93
N LYS A 45 14.33 2.52 -5.33
CA LYS A 45 15.08 1.33 -4.90
C LYS A 45 15.04 1.06 -3.38
N GLY A 46 15.33 2.04 -2.53
CA GLY A 46 15.36 1.84 -1.08
C GLY A 46 13.98 1.50 -0.50
N PHE A 47 13.00 2.40 -0.68
CA PHE A 47 11.67 2.21 -0.13
C PHE A 47 10.95 0.98 -0.70
N TYR A 48 11.15 0.69 -1.99
CA TYR A 48 10.63 -0.52 -2.62
C TYR A 48 11.24 -1.79 -1.98
N GLN A 49 12.55 -1.80 -1.74
CA GLN A 49 13.22 -2.93 -1.08
C GLN A 49 12.72 -3.13 0.36
N ASP A 50 12.50 -2.06 1.12
CA ASP A 50 11.95 -2.16 2.48
C ASP A 50 10.57 -2.79 2.49
N ILE A 51 9.70 -2.40 1.54
CA ILE A 51 8.37 -3.00 1.35
C ILE A 51 8.49 -4.49 0.98
N GLU A 52 9.35 -4.82 0.03
CA GLU A 52 9.56 -6.21 -0.39
C GLU A 52 10.07 -7.08 0.77
N VAL A 53 11.07 -6.61 1.53
CA VAL A 53 11.61 -7.31 2.70
C VAL A 53 10.54 -7.50 3.76
N LEU A 54 9.71 -6.48 4.01
CA LEU A 54 8.63 -6.57 4.98
C LEU A 54 7.63 -7.67 4.62
N PHE A 55 7.21 -7.73 3.34
CA PHE A 55 6.18 -8.70 2.91
C PHE A 55 6.73 -10.05 2.47
N GLN A 56 8.05 -10.24 2.47
CA GLN A 56 8.66 -11.54 2.20
C GLN A 56 8.25 -12.55 3.29
N PRO A 57 7.95 -13.81 2.92
CA PRO A 57 7.69 -14.85 3.90
C PRO A 57 8.89 -15.03 4.84
N HIS A 58 8.75 -14.61 6.10
CA HIS A 58 9.78 -14.86 7.09
C HIS A 58 9.93 -16.38 7.33
N ARG A 59 11.10 -16.92 6.99
CA ARG A 59 11.47 -18.27 7.41
C ARG A 59 11.63 -18.25 8.93
N LYS A 60 10.79 -19.00 9.64
CA LYS A 60 11.04 -19.32 11.04
C LYS A 60 12.36 -20.07 11.12
N LEU A 61 13.34 -19.53 11.85
CA LEU A 61 14.52 -20.31 12.21
C LEU A 61 14.07 -21.36 13.24
N ALA A 62 14.60 -22.58 13.14
CA ALA A 62 14.26 -23.63 14.09
C ALA A 62 14.63 -23.16 15.51
N GLY A 63 13.67 -23.19 16.43
CA GLY A 63 13.86 -22.74 17.82
C GLY A 63 13.60 -21.25 18.07
N THR A 64 13.18 -20.45 17.07
CA THR A 64 12.78 -19.06 17.29
C THR A 64 11.32 -18.79 16.94
N SER A 65 10.70 -17.86 17.68
CA SER A 65 9.40 -17.30 17.28
C SER A 65 9.62 -16.24 16.19
N ALA A 66 8.71 -16.16 15.23
CA ALA A 66 8.70 -15.04 14.28
C ALA A 66 8.50 -13.73 15.07
N PRO A 67 9.10 -12.61 14.62
CA PRO A 67 8.83 -11.31 15.22
C PRO A 67 7.31 -11.01 15.18
N PRO A 68 6.77 -10.27 16.17
CA PRO A 68 5.39 -9.83 16.12
C PRO A 68 5.19 -8.93 14.89
N MET A 69 4.23 -9.28 14.04
CA MET A 69 3.86 -8.52 12.85
C MET A 69 2.45 -7.94 13.04
N ASP A 70 2.21 -6.72 12.57
CA ASP A 70 0.90 -6.03 12.65
C ASP A 70 0.01 -6.29 11.41
N PHE A 71 0.30 -7.37 10.68
CA PHE A 71 -0.31 -7.64 9.38
C PHE A 71 -1.82 -7.83 9.46
N ARG A 72 -2.54 -6.98 8.71
CA ARG A 72 -3.98 -7.12 8.45
C ARG A 72 -4.21 -7.57 7.03
N ARG A 73 -5.11 -8.54 6.84
CA ARG A 73 -5.39 -9.15 5.53
C ARG A 73 -6.84 -8.98 5.14
N SER A 74 -7.10 -8.76 3.86
CA SER A 74 -8.44 -8.82 3.28
C SER A 74 -8.39 -9.47 1.90
N SER A 75 -9.45 -10.17 1.54
CA SER A 75 -9.61 -10.79 0.23
C SER A 75 -11.05 -10.67 -0.26
N THR A 76 -11.21 -10.52 -1.57
CA THR A 76 -12.50 -10.51 -2.25
C THR A 76 -12.43 -11.47 -3.43
N VAL A 77 -13.50 -12.23 -3.66
CA VAL A 77 -13.64 -13.11 -4.82
C VAL A 77 -14.84 -12.61 -5.63
N GLU A 78 -14.60 -12.29 -6.90
CA GLU A 78 -15.64 -11.85 -7.83
C GLU A 78 -15.82 -12.88 -8.94
N LYS A 79 -17.07 -13.08 -9.37
CA LYS A 79 -17.42 -13.92 -10.52
C LYS A 79 -17.76 -13.02 -11.70
N GLY A 80 -17.03 -13.16 -12.80
CA GLY A 80 -17.29 -12.42 -14.05
C GLY A 80 -17.00 -13.28 -15.27
N HIS A 81 -17.87 -13.24 -16.28
CA HIS A 81 -17.68 -13.91 -17.57
C HIS A 81 -17.24 -15.40 -17.46
N GLY A 82 -17.79 -16.14 -16.49
CA GLY A 82 -17.45 -17.56 -16.26
C GLY A 82 -16.15 -17.82 -15.49
N ARG A 83 -15.50 -16.79 -14.92
CA ARG A 83 -14.25 -16.90 -14.16
C ARG A 83 -14.41 -16.38 -12.74
N LEU A 84 -13.60 -16.90 -11.82
CA LEU A 84 -13.40 -16.32 -10.48
C LEU A 84 -12.06 -15.58 -10.43
N ASP A 85 -12.12 -14.32 -10.03
CA ASP A 85 -10.94 -13.52 -9.73
C ASP A 85 -10.90 -13.22 -8.23
N LYS A 86 -9.79 -13.59 -7.59
CA LYS A 86 -9.51 -13.25 -6.19
C LYS A 86 -8.56 -12.07 -6.14
N ARG A 87 -8.95 -11.02 -5.44
CA ARG A 87 -8.10 -9.90 -5.05
C ARG A 87 -7.78 -10.02 -3.58
N SER A 88 -6.53 -9.80 -3.21
CA SER A 88 -6.09 -9.84 -1.82
C SER A 88 -5.11 -8.73 -1.53
N ILE A 89 -5.08 -8.31 -0.26
CA ILE A 89 -4.19 -7.28 0.24
C ILE A 89 -3.71 -7.66 1.64
N ILE A 90 -2.45 -7.38 1.92
CA ILE A 90 -1.88 -7.37 3.28
C ILE A 90 -1.37 -5.97 3.53
N VAL A 91 -1.68 -5.42 4.71
CA VAL A 91 -1.33 -4.06 5.13
C VAL A 91 -0.53 -4.11 6.43
N SER A 92 0.43 -3.21 6.58
CA SER A 92 1.28 -3.04 7.76
C SER A 92 1.62 -1.57 8.00
N SER A 93 1.76 -1.17 9.26
CA SER A 93 2.29 0.13 9.68
C SER A 93 3.77 0.06 10.05
N LEU A 94 4.42 -1.11 9.99
CA LEU A 94 5.79 -1.28 10.53
C LEU A 94 6.84 -0.36 9.91
N LEU A 95 6.69 0.07 8.66
CA LEU A 95 7.64 1.03 8.05
C LEU A 95 7.40 2.49 8.48
N ALA A 96 6.24 2.81 9.07
CA ALA A 96 5.86 4.19 9.37
C ALA A 96 6.85 4.88 10.31
N ASP A 97 7.40 4.15 11.28
CA ASP A 97 8.26 4.71 12.33
C ASP A 97 9.68 5.05 11.86
N TYR A 98 10.13 4.51 10.72
CA TYR A 98 11.52 4.67 10.26
C TYR A 98 11.68 5.00 8.77
N SER A 99 10.59 5.04 8.01
CA SER A 99 10.65 5.46 6.60
C SER A 99 10.89 6.96 6.47
N ASP A 100 11.65 7.36 5.46
CA ASP A 100 11.78 8.76 5.03
C ASP A 100 10.59 9.25 4.19
N TRP A 101 9.60 8.39 3.97
CA TRP A 101 8.43 8.72 3.20
C TRP A 101 7.51 9.68 4.00
N PRO A 102 7.22 10.89 3.49
CA PRO A 102 6.52 11.89 4.27
C PRO A 102 5.13 11.44 4.68
N GLU A 103 4.82 11.48 5.98
CA GLU A 103 3.49 11.17 6.53
C GLU A 103 3.02 9.74 6.17
N LEU A 104 3.96 8.78 6.09
CA LEU A 104 3.64 7.39 5.80
C LEU A 104 2.88 6.76 6.96
N ALA A 105 1.60 6.46 6.75
CA ALA A 105 0.82 5.73 7.73
C ALA A 105 1.02 4.21 7.62
N GLN A 106 0.93 3.65 6.40
CA GLN A 106 0.93 2.21 6.14
C GLN A 106 1.48 1.87 4.76
N VAL A 107 1.98 0.65 4.62
CA VAL A 107 2.32 0.02 3.34
C VAL A 107 1.47 -1.22 3.11
N ALA A 108 1.29 -1.59 1.83
CA ALA A 108 0.50 -2.74 1.47
C ALA A 108 1.07 -3.50 0.28
N HIS A 109 0.98 -4.83 0.34
CA HIS A 109 1.19 -5.72 -0.79
C HIS A 109 -0.17 -6.26 -1.26
N ARG A 110 -0.53 -5.95 -2.50
CA ARG A 110 -1.75 -6.45 -3.16
C ARG A 110 -1.40 -7.48 -4.23
N TRP A 111 -2.23 -8.49 -4.39
CA TRP A 111 -2.15 -9.42 -5.51
C TRP A 111 -3.55 -9.81 -5.98
N SER A 112 -3.64 -10.17 -7.25
CA SER A 112 -4.86 -10.71 -7.84
C SER A 112 -4.54 -11.89 -8.73
N GLY A 113 -5.41 -12.89 -8.71
CA GLY A 113 -5.23 -14.08 -9.55
C GLY A 113 -6.53 -14.83 -9.76
N LYS A 114 -6.51 -15.68 -10.78
CA LYS A 114 -7.62 -16.60 -11.09
C LYS A 114 -7.64 -17.71 -10.06
N VAL A 115 -8.84 -18.08 -9.61
CA VAL A 115 -9.05 -19.22 -8.71
C VAL A 115 -9.96 -20.25 -9.37
N PRO A 116 -9.76 -21.56 -9.11
CA PRO A 116 -10.69 -22.59 -9.58
C PRO A 116 -12.08 -22.40 -8.98
N MET A 117 -13.11 -22.80 -9.71
CA MET A 117 -14.45 -22.93 -9.14
C MET A 117 -14.42 -24.03 -8.07
N PRO A 118 -15.09 -23.85 -6.92
CA PRO A 118 -15.11 -24.86 -5.86
C PRO A 118 -15.88 -26.14 -6.23
N TRP A 119 -16.62 -26.12 -7.33
CA TRP A 119 -17.32 -27.29 -7.89
C TRP A 119 -16.78 -27.53 -9.31
N GLY A 120 -15.74 -28.33 -9.41
CA GLY A 120 -15.15 -28.82 -10.65
C GLY A 120 -14.76 -30.28 -10.47
#